data_AF-A0A6P0X6E5-F1
#
_entry.id   AF-A0A6P0X6E5-F1
#
_cell.length_a   1.000
_cell.length_b   1.000
_cell.length_c   1.000
_cell.angle_alpha   90.00
_cell.angle_beta   90.00
_cell.angle_gamma   90.00
#
_symmetry.space_group_name_H-M   'P 1'
#
loop_
_entity.id
_entity.type
_entity.pdbx_description
1 polymer ?
#
loop_
_entity_poly.entity_id
_entity_poly.type
_entity_poly.pdbx_seq_one_letter_code
_entity_poly.pdbx_strand_id
1 'polypeptide(L)'
;MMKALRQIAGILMIISSVTHVVQLQVYPREHHVIGAAGFGIIYLIIGLFLLRSNRLALWFGAILPSIGGILGIYRFFFLHPNPFSIFHVGIDLVVVPICIYSLLRKL
;
A
#
# COMPACT_ATOMS: atom_id res chain seq x y z
N MET A 1 -11.55 -14.76 -12.49
CA MET A 1 -10.11 -14.44 -12.31
C MET A 1 -9.85 -12.99 -11.91
N MET A 2 -10.31 -11.96 -12.65
CA MET A 2 -10.03 -10.54 -12.29
C MET A 2 -10.57 -10.09 -10.93
N LYS A 3 -11.72 -10.63 -10.50
CA LYS A 3 -12.29 -10.34 -9.17
C LYS A 3 -11.37 -10.83 -8.04
N ALA A 4 -10.77 -12.01 -8.22
CA ALA A 4 -9.85 -12.60 -7.24
C ALA A 4 -8.55 -11.80 -7.12
N LEU A 5 -7.95 -11.40 -8.26
CA LEU A 5 -6.74 -10.55 -8.25
C LEU A 5 -6.97 -9.22 -7.52
N ARG A 6 -8.10 -8.57 -7.78
CA ARG A 6 -8.46 -7.33 -7.08
C ARG A 6 -8.71 -7.56 -5.59
N GLN A 7 -9.32 -8.69 -5.21
CA GLN A 7 -9.51 -9.05 -3.81
C GLN A 7 -8.18 -9.30 -3.10
N ILE A 8 -7.24 -9.98 -3.76
CA ILE A 8 -5.87 -10.18 -3.26
C ILE A 8 -5.20 -8.82 -3.05
N ALA A 9 -5.24 -7.92 -4.04
CA ALA A 9 -4.70 -6.57 -3.89
C ALA A 9 -5.36 -5.80 -2.73
N GLY A 10 -6.69 -5.88 -2.57
CA GLY A 10 -7.40 -5.26 -1.46
C GLY A 10 -6.99 -5.81 -0.09
N ILE A 11 -6.83 -7.14 0.03
CA ILE A 11 -6.38 -7.79 1.26
C ILE A 11 -4.94 -7.39 1.59
N LEU A 12 -4.04 -7.40 0.61
CA LEU A 12 -2.65 -6.97 0.78
C LEU A 12 -2.56 -5.51 1.26
N MET A 13 -3.40 -4.62 0.72
CA MET A 13 -3.48 -3.22 1.18
C MET A 13 -3.96 -3.10 2.63
N ILE A 14 -4.92 -3.94 3.05
CA ILE A 14 -5.38 -3.98 4.44
C ILE A 14 -4.26 -4.49 5.37
N ILE A 15 -3.53 -5.54 4.97
CA ILE A 15 -2.37 -6.04 5.73
C ILE A 15 -1.28 -4.95 5.84
N SER A 16 -1.00 -4.25 4.75
CA SER A 16 -0.08 -3.11 4.72
C SER A 16 -0.51 -2.01 5.70
N SER A 17 -1.80 -1.68 5.73
CA SER A 17 -2.37 -0.72 6.66
C SER A 17 -2.13 -1.10 8.13
N VAL A 18 -2.47 -2.33 8.51
CA VAL A 18 -2.30 -2.81 9.89
C VAL A 18 -0.83 -2.74 10.29
N THR A 19 0.07 -3.20 9.43
CA THR A 19 1.51 -3.19 9.71
C THR A 19 2.10 -1.77 9.80
N HIS A 20 1.59 -0.79 9.04
CA HIS A 20 1.96 0.62 9.19
C HIS A 20 1.55 1.21 10.55
N VAL A 21 0.37 0.85 11.06
CA VAL A 21 -0.09 1.29 12.38
C VAL A 21 0.69 0.58 13.50
N VAL A 22 0.92 -0.72 13.36
CA VAL A 22 1.71 -1.51 14.33
C VAL A 22 3.15 -1.00 14.42
N GLN A 23 3.73 -0.47 13.33
CA GLN A 23 5.07 0.11 13.34
C GLN A 23 5.21 1.24 14.39
N LEU A 24 4.15 1.99 14.71
CA LEU A 24 4.16 3.02 15.77
C LEU A 24 4.33 2.44 17.19
N GLN A 25 4.02 1.16 17.38
CA GLN A 25 4.17 0.47 18.67
C GLN A 25 5.55 -0.19 18.81
N VAL A 26 6.18 -0.55 17.68
CA VAL A 26 7.47 -1.26 17.65
C VAL A 26 8.66 -0.30 17.59
N TYR A 27 8.53 0.83 16.89
CA TYR A 27 9.61 1.81 16.71
C TYR A 27 9.39 3.10 17.50
N PRO A 28 10.48 3.83 17.83
CA PRO A 28 10.37 5.17 18.42
C PRO A 28 9.49 6.08 17.57
N ARG A 29 8.64 6.89 18.21
CA ARG A 29 7.67 7.77 17.53
C ARG A 29 8.34 8.99 16.91
N GLU A 30 9.19 8.76 15.93
CA GLU A 30 9.78 9.82 15.13
C GLU A 30 8.82 10.29 14.03
N HIS A 31 9.00 11.53 13.57
CA HIS A 31 8.15 12.16 12.55
C HIS A 31 7.95 11.29 11.30
N HIS A 32 8.98 10.55 10.92
CA HIS A 32 8.99 9.71 9.74
C HIS A 32 8.19 8.39 9.93
N VAL A 33 7.98 7.94 11.18
CA VAL A 33 7.08 6.81 11.53
C VAL A 33 5.62 7.26 11.55
N ILE A 34 5.35 8.47 12.06
CA ILE A 34 4.01 9.07 12.09
C ILE A 34 3.47 9.27 10.67
N GLY A 35 4.31 9.78 9.75
CA GLY A 35 3.95 9.91 8.34
C GLY A 35 3.59 8.57 7.69
N ALA A 36 4.35 7.51 7.99
CA ALA A 36 4.06 6.18 7.47
C ALA A 36 2.76 5.57 8.03
N ALA A 37 2.44 5.82 9.29
CA ALA A 37 1.15 5.42 9.85
C ALA A 37 -0.04 6.14 9.17
N GLY A 38 0.16 7.40 8.75
CA GLY A 38 -0.81 8.13 7.92
C GLY A 38 -1.08 7.44 6.59
N PHE A 39 -0.04 6.95 5.91
CA PHE A 39 -0.19 6.10 4.72
C PHE A 39 -0.95 4.81 5.03
N GLY A 40 -0.73 4.21 6.19
CA GLY A 40 -1.50 3.05 6.65
C GLY A 40 -3.02 3.29 6.64
N ILE A 41 -3.49 4.45 7.10
CA ILE A 41 -4.93 4.78 7.07
C ILE A 41 -5.44 4.89 5.64
N ILE A 42 -4.68 5.55 4.76
CA ILE A 42 -5.01 5.68 3.34
C ILE A 42 -5.13 4.29 2.68
N TYR A 43 -4.21 3.39 3.00
CA TYR A 43 -4.19 2.03 2.45
C TYR A 43 -5.37 1.18 2.94
N LEU A 44 -5.85 1.41 4.16
CA LEU A 44 -7.08 0.77 4.65
C LEU A 44 -8.26 1.14 3.78
N ILE A 45 -8.42 2.44 3.51
CA ILE A 45 -9.52 2.97 2.69
C ILE A 45 -9.43 2.36 1.28
N ILE A 46 -8.26 2.43 0.63
CA ILE A 46 -8.07 1.85 -0.71
C ILE A 46 -8.39 0.35 -0.73
N GLY A 47 -7.90 -0.40 0.27
CA GLY A 47 -8.15 -1.84 0.38
C GLY A 47 -9.64 -2.17 0.44
N LEU A 48 -10.41 -1.47 1.28
CA LEU A 48 -11.87 -1.63 1.38
C LEU A 48 -12.58 -1.26 0.07
N PHE A 49 -12.14 -0.20 -0.60
CA PHE A 49 -12.70 0.22 -1.88
C PHE A 49 -12.39 -0.77 -3.02
N LEU A 50 -11.21 -1.40 -3.02
CA LEU A 50 -10.85 -2.46 -3.96
C LEU A 50 -11.75 -3.70 -3.79
N LEU A 51 -12.12 -4.04 -2.57
CA LEU A 51 -13.07 -5.14 -2.29
C LEU A 51 -14.46 -4.84 -2.86
N ARG A 52 -14.91 -3.58 -2.84
CA ARG A 52 -16.21 -3.13 -3.35
C ARG A 52 -16.31 -2.94 -4.86
N SER A 53 -15.28 -3.29 -5.64
CA SER A 53 -15.32 -3.22 -7.12
C SER A 53 -15.46 -1.82 -7.73
N ASN A 54 -15.02 -0.77 -7.04
CA ASN A 54 -15.09 0.59 -7.57
C ASN A 54 -13.94 0.87 -8.56
N ARG A 55 -14.22 1.52 -9.70
CA ARG A 55 -13.22 1.89 -10.71
C ARG A 55 -12.23 2.92 -10.17
N LEU A 56 -12.69 3.84 -9.33
CA LEU A 56 -11.82 4.82 -8.66
C LEU A 56 -10.81 4.13 -7.74
N ALA A 57 -11.18 3.01 -7.13
CA ALA A 57 -10.29 2.24 -6.26
C ALA A 57 -9.06 1.70 -7.00
N LEU A 58 -9.20 1.36 -8.27
CA LEU A 58 -8.09 0.88 -9.09
C LEU A 58 -7.11 2.01 -9.42
N TRP A 59 -7.62 3.21 -9.70
CA TRP A 59 -6.78 4.39 -9.91
C TRP A 59 -6.02 4.77 -8.64
N PHE A 60 -6.73 4.89 -7.52
CA PHE A 60 -6.09 5.18 -6.23
C PHE A 60 -5.13 4.06 -5.79
N GLY A 61 -5.48 2.80 -6.02
CA GLY A 61 -4.64 1.63 -5.77
C GLY A 61 -3.46 1.45 -6.71
N ALA A 62 -3.37 2.22 -7.80
CA ALA A 62 -2.16 2.29 -8.62
C ALA A 62 -1.29 3.48 -8.21
N ILE A 63 -1.89 4.66 -8.02
CA ILE A 63 -1.15 5.91 -7.78
C ILE A 63 -0.58 5.96 -6.36
N LEU A 64 -1.40 5.76 -5.34
CA LEU A 64 -0.98 5.94 -3.94
C LEU A 64 0.03 4.88 -3.46
N PRO A 65 -0.12 3.59 -3.82
CA PRO A 65 0.92 2.59 -3.59
C PRO A 65 2.22 2.87 -4.33
N SER A 66 2.18 3.44 -5.55
CA SER A 66 3.41 3.85 -6.24
C SER A 66 4.14 4.95 -5.49
N ILE A 67 3.41 5.96 -5.00
CA ILE A 67 4.00 7.05 -4.21
C ILE A 67 4.59 6.50 -2.90
N GLY A 68 3.85 5.67 -2.18
CA GLY A 68 4.33 5.11 -0.93
C GLY A 68 5.48 4.13 -1.11
N GLY A 69 5.53 3.36 -2.19
CA GLY A 69 6.66 2.52 -2.54
C GLY A 69 7.94 3.34 -2.78
N ILE A 70 7.84 4.46 -3.52
CA ILE A 70 8.96 5.38 -3.72
C ILE A 70 9.42 5.99 -2.38
N LEU A 71 8.48 6.44 -1.55
CA LEU A 71 8.79 6.98 -0.22
C LEU A 71 9.39 5.92 0.72
N GLY A 72 8.95 4.67 0.61
CA GLY A 72 9.47 3.52 1.36
C GLY A 72 10.91 3.20 0.99
N ILE A 73 11.25 3.23 -0.31
CA ILE A 73 12.62 3.09 -0.81
C ILE A 73 13.47 4.26 -0.32
N TYR A 74 13.00 5.50 -0.47
CA TYR A 74 13.71 6.68 0.02
C TYR A 74 14.02 6.57 1.51
N ARG A 75 13.03 6.17 2.32
CA ARG A 75 13.19 5.96 3.76
C ARG A 75 14.20 4.85 4.09
N PHE A 76 14.22 3.76 3.31
CA PHE A 76 15.14 2.65 3.51
C PHE A 76 16.61 3.06 3.29
N PHE A 77 16.89 3.84 2.24
CA PHE A 77 18.26 4.26 1.91
C PHE A 77 18.75 5.46 2.71
N PHE A 78 17.89 6.43 3.02
CA PHE A 78 18.32 7.73 3.57
C PHE A 78 18.03 7.93 5.06
N LEU A 79 17.08 7.19 5.65
CA LEU A 79 16.70 7.37 7.05
C LEU A 79 17.13 6.18 7.89
N HIS A 80 16.48 5.03 7.71
CA HIS A 80 16.83 3.81 8.43
C HIS A 80 16.37 2.56 7.65
N PRO A 81 17.25 1.56 7.47
CA PRO A 81 16.87 0.28 6.89
C PRO A 81 15.95 -0.45 7.87
N ASN A 82 14.65 -0.42 7.58
CA ASN A 82 13.62 -1.10 8.37
C ASN A 82 12.98 -2.23 7.55
N PRO A 83 12.81 -3.43 8.13
CA PRO A 83 12.17 -4.56 7.44
C PRO A 83 10.73 -4.24 7.02
N PHE A 84 10.03 -3.39 7.78
CA PHE A 84 8.71 -2.88 7.42
C PHE A 84 8.71 -2.13 6.08
N SER A 85 9.70 -1.27 5.84
CA SER A 85 9.79 -0.53 4.56
C SER A 85 9.94 -1.48 3.37
N ILE A 86 10.76 -2.53 3.49
CA ILE A 86 10.91 -3.53 2.42
C ILE A 86 9.60 -4.29 2.20
N PHE A 87 8.94 -4.68 3.29
CA PHE A 87 7.66 -5.40 3.22
C PHE A 87 6.57 -4.58 2.53
N HIS A 88 6.44 -3.29 2.87
CA HIS A 88 5.48 -2.38 2.26
C HIS A 88 5.77 -2.17 0.76
N VAL A 89 7.04 -1.92 0.40
CA VAL A 89 7.45 -1.79 -1.00
C VAL A 89 7.17 -3.08 -1.79
N GLY A 90 7.37 -4.25 -1.18
CA GLY A 90 7.04 -5.55 -1.78
C GLY A 90 5.54 -5.70 -2.05
N ILE A 91 4.69 -5.26 -1.13
CA ILE A 91 3.24 -5.23 -1.34
C ILE A 91 2.88 -4.27 -2.48
N ASP A 92 3.44 -3.07 -2.51
CA ASP A 92 3.17 -2.08 -3.55
C ASP A 92 3.57 -2.59 -4.94
N LEU A 93 4.70 -3.30 -5.04
CA LEU A 93 5.17 -3.92 -6.28
C LEU A 93 4.19 -4.98 -6.82
N VAL A 94 3.37 -5.58 -5.97
CA VAL A 94 2.34 -6.55 -6.38
C VAL A 94 1.00 -5.84 -6.65
N VAL A 95 0.61 -4.89 -5.80
CA VAL A 95 -0.68 -4.19 -5.89
C VAL A 95 -0.74 -3.31 -7.13
N VAL A 96 0.31 -2.55 -7.43
CA VAL A 96 0.33 -1.59 -8.55
C VAL A 96 0.12 -2.29 -9.90
N PRO A 97 0.85 -3.36 -10.27
CA PRO A 97 0.61 -4.07 -11.53
C PRO A 97 -0.78 -4.69 -11.59
N ILE A 98 -1.30 -5.23 -10.47
CA ILE A 98 -2.66 -5.78 -10.43
C ILE A 98 -3.71 -4.70 -10.71
N CYS A 99 -3.55 -3.51 -10.13
CA CYS A 99 -4.44 -2.37 -10.34
C CYS A 99 -4.36 -1.87 -11.79
N ILE A 100 -3.16 -1.70 -12.35
CA ILE A 100 -2.94 -1.25 -13.74
C ILE A 100 -3.50 -2.28 -14.73
N TYR A 101 -3.18 -3.56 -14.55
CA TYR A 101 -3.70 -4.64 -15.39
C TYR A 101 -5.24 -4.68 -15.38
N SER A 102 -5.84 -4.52 -14.20
CA SER A 102 -7.29 -4.47 -14.04
C SER A 102 -7.93 -3.23 -14.67
N LEU A 103 -7.21 -2.11 -14.78
CA LEU A 103 -7.65 -0.91 -15.51
C LEU A 103 -7.59 -1.13 -17.02
N LEU A 104 -6.48 -1.66 -17.53
CA LEU A 104 -6.25 -1.86 -18.97
C LEU A 104 -7.19 -2.88 -19.59
N ARG A 105 -7.60 -3.93 -18.87
CA ARG A 105 -8.55 -4.94 -19.36
C ARG A 105 -10.03 -4.53 -19.30
N LYS A 106 -10.35 -3.42 -18.63
CA LYS A 106 -11.71 -2.89 -18.46
C LYS A 106 -11.97 -1.64 -19.30
N LEU A 107 -10.95 -1.16 -20.03
CA LEU A 107 -11.06 -0.20 -21.13
C LEU A 107 -11.23 -0.97 -22.44
#